data_AF-A0A937Z4N9-F1
#
_entry.id   AF-A0A937Z4N9-F1
#
_cell.length_a   1.000
_cell.length_b   1.000
_cell.length_c   1.000
_cell.angle_alpha   90.00
_cell.angle_beta   90.00
_cell.angle_gamma   90.00
#
_symmetry.space_group_name_H-M   'P 1'
#
loop_
_entity.id
_entity.type
_entity.pdbx_description
1 polymer ?
#
loop_
_entity_poly.entity_id
_entity_poly.type
_entity_poly.pdbx_seq_one_letter_code
_entity_poly.pdbx_strand_id
1 'polypeptide(L)'
;MTSFRLATGGLIDRAKPLHFTFDGKAFDGLAGDTLASALIANGVHLMGRSFKYHRPRGVISAGASEPNALVELREGGRKEANTRATMIELYEGLVARSQNRWPSLGFDIGAVNSLASKIFVAGFYYKTFMWPKSFWEKIYEPMIRRAAGLGAASKDADPDKYEKAYAHCDLLVIGSGPAGLMAALTAGRSGARVILADEGSALGGSLLFEREEIGGQSGLDWAQATIAELASLPNVTLMPRTTIFGWYDGNIFGAAERVNDHLAEPSPYEPRQRYWRVLAK
;
A
#
# COMPACT_ATOMS: atom_id res chain seq x y z
N MET A 1 -13.62 5.84 -24.60
CA MET A 1 -13.60 5.47 -23.17
C MET A 1 -13.84 6.73 -22.37
N THR A 2 -14.89 6.78 -21.56
CA THR A 2 -15.07 7.84 -20.57
C THR A 2 -14.18 7.53 -19.39
N SER A 3 -13.00 8.15 -19.36
CA SER A 3 -12.13 8.14 -18.17
C SER A 3 -12.79 9.03 -17.11
N PHE A 4 -12.88 8.54 -15.87
CA PHE A 4 -13.32 9.32 -14.71
C PHE A 4 -12.20 10.22 -14.14
N ARG A 5 -11.08 10.29 -14.85
CA ARG A 5 -9.90 11.07 -14.46
C ARG A 5 -10.09 12.54 -14.81
N LEU A 6 -9.59 13.41 -13.93
CA LEU A 6 -9.48 14.84 -14.19
C LEU A 6 -8.51 15.10 -15.35
N ALA A 7 -8.84 16.09 -16.19
CA ALA A 7 -8.02 16.47 -17.35
C ALA A 7 -6.59 16.89 -16.93
N THR A 8 -6.46 17.63 -15.84
CA THR A 8 -5.19 18.17 -15.31
C THR A 8 -5.00 17.79 -13.84
N GLY A 9 -3.76 17.97 -13.34
CA GLY A 9 -3.38 17.70 -11.95
C GLY A 9 -3.06 16.22 -11.65
N GLY A 10 -2.87 15.91 -10.37
CA GLY A 10 -2.40 14.61 -9.88
C GLY A 10 -0.90 14.39 -10.13
N LEU A 11 -0.28 13.54 -9.31
CA LEU A 11 1.13 13.17 -9.43
C LEU A 11 1.33 12.00 -10.40
N ILE A 12 0.93 12.23 -11.66
CA ILE A 12 0.93 11.21 -12.71
C ILE A 12 1.57 11.75 -13.98
N ASP A 13 2.25 10.86 -14.70
CA ASP A 13 2.83 11.14 -16.01
C ASP A 13 1.87 10.69 -17.11
N ARG A 14 1.17 11.66 -17.72
CA ARG A 14 0.21 11.41 -18.80
C ARG A 14 0.87 10.98 -20.12
N ALA A 15 2.18 11.14 -20.26
CA ALA A 15 2.92 10.68 -21.43
C ALA A 15 3.34 9.20 -21.32
N LYS A 16 3.16 8.58 -20.15
CA LYS A 16 3.53 7.19 -19.88
C LYS A 16 2.31 6.35 -19.49
N PRO A 17 1.52 5.88 -20.47
CA PRO A 17 0.46 4.92 -20.21
C PRO A 17 1.03 3.60 -19.70
N LEU A 18 0.29 2.96 -18.79
CA LEU A 18 0.59 1.65 -18.24
C LEU A 18 -0.62 0.72 -18.41
N HIS A 19 -0.38 -0.55 -18.69
CA HIS A 19 -1.43 -1.56 -18.80
C HIS A 19 -1.41 -2.48 -17.58
N PHE A 20 -2.59 -2.81 -17.07
CA PHE A 20 -2.73 -3.72 -15.92
C PHE A 20 -3.98 -4.57 -16.02
N THR A 21 -4.05 -5.62 -15.22
CA THR A 21 -5.18 -6.54 -15.14
C THR A 21 -5.74 -6.58 -13.73
N PHE A 22 -7.06 -6.40 -13.61
CA PHE A 22 -7.79 -6.58 -12.36
C PHE A 22 -8.94 -7.57 -12.55
N ASP A 23 -8.97 -8.62 -11.73
CA ASP A 23 -9.96 -9.71 -11.84
C ASP A 23 -10.05 -10.34 -13.26
N GLY A 24 -8.91 -10.39 -13.96
CA GLY A 24 -8.81 -10.94 -15.31
C GLY A 24 -9.28 -10.00 -16.43
N LYS A 25 -9.68 -8.76 -16.11
CA LYS A 25 -10.00 -7.73 -17.09
C LYS A 25 -8.84 -6.74 -17.23
N ALA A 26 -8.51 -6.40 -18.47
CA ALA A 26 -7.49 -5.39 -18.78
C ALA A 26 -8.01 -3.96 -18.57
N PHE A 27 -7.12 -3.08 -18.11
CA PHE A 27 -7.36 -1.67 -17.84
C PHE A 27 -6.10 -0.85 -18.16
N ASP A 28 -6.32 0.45 -18.40
CA ASP A 28 -5.26 1.42 -18.66
C ASP A 28 -5.08 2.34 -17.45
N GLY A 29 -3.83 2.65 -17.12
CA GLY A 29 -3.45 3.63 -16.10
C GLY A 29 -2.30 4.49 -16.58
N LEU A 30 -1.73 5.27 -15.67
CA LEU A 30 -0.60 6.16 -15.95
C LEU A 30 0.50 5.93 -14.92
N ALA A 31 1.76 6.14 -15.31
CA ALA A 31 2.85 6.13 -14.34
C ALA A 31 2.59 7.16 -13.23
N GLY A 32 2.80 6.76 -11.98
CA GLY A 32 2.43 7.55 -10.78
C GLY A 32 1.06 7.21 -10.19
N ASP A 33 0.22 6.45 -10.90
CA ASP A 33 -0.99 5.90 -10.29
C ASP A 33 -0.68 4.89 -9.18
N THR A 34 -1.61 4.77 -8.26
CA THR A 34 -1.78 3.55 -7.46
C THR A 34 -2.81 2.64 -8.16
N LEU A 35 -2.85 1.35 -7.80
CA LEU A 35 -3.90 0.46 -8.29
C LEU A 35 -5.31 1.04 -8.00
N ALA A 36 -5.52 1.61 -6.81
CA ALA A 36 -6.80 2.23 -6.45
C ALA A 36 -7.14 3.44 -7.34
N SER A 37 -6.19 4.35 -7.58
CA SER A 37 -6.45 5.54 -8.42
C SER A 37 -6.69 5.15 -9.87
N ALA A 38 -5.95 4.18 -10.40
CA ALA A 38 -6.16 3.64 -11.74
C ALA A 38 -7.52 2.97 -11.90
N LEU A 39 -7.95 2.18 -10.91
CA LEU A 39 -9.28 1.55 -10.91
C LEU A 39 -10.40 2.60 -10.88
N ILE A 40 -10.32 3.62 -10.02
CA ILE A 40 -11.29 4.72 -10.00
C ILE A 40 -11.33 5.46 -11.34
N ALA A 41 -10.18 5.74 -11.95
CA ALA A 41 -10.12 6.39 -13.26
C ALA A 41 -10.83 5.58 -14.35
N ASN A 42 -10.90 4.26 -14.21
CA ASN A 42 -11.63 3.34 -15.08
C ASN A 42 -13.09 3.08 -14.63
N GLY A 43 -13.60 3.81 -13.64
CA GLY A 43 -14.97 3.69 -13.12
C GLY A 43 -15.19 2.46 -12.22
N VAL A 44 -14.12 1.83 -11.75
CA VAL A 44 -14.21 0.67 -10.86
C VAL A 44 -14.23 1.13 -9.40
N HIS A 45 -15.43 1.19 -8.83
CA HIS A 45 -15.63 1.54 -7.41
C HIS A 45 -15.73 0.32 -6.50
N LEU A 46 -16.20 -0.82 -7.03
CA LEU A 46 -16.28 -2.07 -6.29
C LEU A 46 -14.92 -2.78 -6.38
N MET A 47 -14.20 -2.85 -5.26
CA MET A 47 -12.84 -3.41 -5.20
C MET A 47 -12.73 -4.64 -4.28
N GLY A 48 -13.75 -4.89 -3.47
CA GLY A 48 -13.79 -6.05 -2.58
C GLY A 48 -15.16 -6.29 -1.96
N ARG A 49 -15.22 -7.27 -1.06
CA ARG A 49 -16.41 -7.66 -0.30
C ARG A 49 -16.10 -7.75 1.18
N SER A 50 -17.01 -7.30 2.03
CA SER A 50 -16.79 -7.32 3.49
C SER A 50 -16.59 -8.76 3.98
N PHE A 51 -15.60 -8.97 4.85
CA PHE A 51 -15.20 -10.27 5.40
C PHE A 51 -16.37 -11.23 5.71
N LYS A 52 -17.34 -10.77 6.49
CA LYS A 52 -18.42 -11.62 7.03
C LYS A 52 -19.70 -11.63 6.23
N TYR A 53 -20.10 -10.45 5.75
CA TYR A 53 -21.44 -10.22 5.20
C TYR A 53 -21.45 -10.10 3.69
N HIS A 54 -20.28 -10.15 3.03
CA HIS A 54 -20.15 -9.98 1.58
C HIS A 54 -20.81 -8.69 1.03
N ARG A 55 -20.89 -7.65 1.87
CA ARG A 55 -21.37 -6.34 1.43
C ARG A 55 -20.39 -5.76 0.41
N PRO A 56 -20.87 -5.11 -0.67
CA PRO A 56 -20.02 -4.37 -1.60
C PRO A 56 -19.08 -3.42 -0.85
N ARG A 57 -17.79 -3.44 -1.18
CA ARG A 57 -16.78 -2.54 -0.60
C ARG A 57 -15.95 -1.90 -1.72
N GLY A 58 -15.83 -0.58 -1.63
CA GLY A 58 -14.89 0.20 -2.40
C GLY A 58 -13.81 0.80 -1.51
N VAL A 59 -12.83 1.42 -2.15
CA VAL A 59 -11.81 2.23 -1.48
C VAL A 59 -12.45 3.37 -0.68
N ILE A 60 -11.93 3.66 0.52
CA ILE A 60 -12.42 4.74 1.39
C ILE A 60 -11.32 5.75 1.75
N SER A 61 -10.06 5.34 1.67
CA SER A 61 -8.89 6.19 1.97
C SER A 61 -7.95 6.28 0.77
N ALA A 62 -6.77 6.90 0.95
CA ALA A 62 -5.76 7.06 -0.09
C ALA A 62 -4.35 6.66 0.39
N GLY A 63 -4.25 5.75 1.37
CA GLY A 63 -2.95 5.35 1.92
C GLY A 63 -3.02 4.08 2.77
N ALA A 64 -2.13 3.97 3.76
CA ALA A 64 -1.99 2.77 4.59
C ALA A 64 -3.18 2.48 5.50
N SER A 65 -4.05 3.46 5.74
CA SER A 65 -5.26 3.35 6.55
C SER A 65 -6.42 2.63 5.84
N GLU A 66 -6.25 2.19 4.59
CA GLU A 66 -7.29 1.56 3.78
C GLU A 66 -7.81 0.24 4.37
N PRO A 67 -9.10 0.16 4.74
CA PRO A 67 -9.65 -1.04 5.37
C PRO A 67 -10.37 -1.98 4.39
N ASN A 68 -10.72 -1.52 3.19
CA ASN A 68 -11.65 -2.21 2.30
C ASN A 68 -11.00 -2.77 1.04
N ALA A 69 -10.26 -1.94 0.30
CA ALA A 69 -9.70 -2.27 -1.00
C ALA A 69 -8.43 -3.12 -0.87
N LEU A 70 -8.61 -4.32 -0.31
CA LEU A 70 -7.56 -5.33 -0.18
C LEU A 70 -7.61 -6.29 -1.37
N VAL A 71 -6.46 -6.50 -2.00
CA VAL A 71 -6.30 -7.30 -3.23
C VAL A 71 -5.24 -8.38 -3.03
N GLU A 72 -5.34 -9.44 -3.83
CA GLU A 72 -4.20 -10.28 -4.12
C GLU A 72 -3.40 -9.65 -5.26
N LEU A 73 -2.10 -9.50 -5.08
CA LEU A 73 -1.18 -8.91 -6.05
C LEU A 73 -0.25 -9.99 -6.61
N ARG A 74 0.14 -9.85 -7.89
CA ARG A 74 1.09 -10.74 -8.59
C ARG A 74 0.60 -12.20 -8.65
N GLU A 75 1.44 -13.08 -9.18
CA GLU A 75 1.15 -14.50 -9.38
C GLU A 75 2.36 -15.37 -9.01
N GLY A 76 2.15 -16.69 -8.92
CA GLY A 76 3.19 -17.67 -8.60
C GLY A 76 3.87 -17.41 -7.25
N GLY A 77 5.19 -17.59 -7.18
CA GLY A 77 6.00 -17.37 -5.97
C GLY A 77 6.00 -15.93 -5.45
N ARG A 78 5.63 -14.96 -6.29
CA ARG A 78 5.55 -13.54 -5.90
C ARG A 78 4.17 -13.10 -5.45
N LYS A 79 3.20 -14.03 -5.35
CA LYS A 79 1.82 -13.69 -4.96
C LYS A 79 1.77 -13.13 -3.54
N GLU A 80 1.16 -11.97 -3.40
CA GLU A 80 0.90 -11.33 -2.11
C GLU A 80 -0.60 -11.26 -1.83
N ALA A 81 -0.98 -11.55 -0.60
CA ALA A 81 -2.36 -11.46 -0.15
C ALA A 81 -2.56 -10.22 0.74
N ASN A 82 -3.78 -9.66 0.71
CA ASN A 82 -4.21 -8.57 1.57
C ASN A 82 -3.43 -7.26 1.38
N THR A 83 -2.90 -7.03 0.18
CA THR A 83 -2.23 -5.77 -0.15
C THR A 83 -3.28 -4.69 -0.38
N ARG A 84 -3.01 -3.48 0.12
CA ARG A 84 -3.94 -2.34 0.00
C ARG A 84 -3.77 -1.71 -1.37
N ALA A 85 -4.83 -1.66 -2.18
CA ALA A 85 -4.77 -1.09 -3.53
C ALA A 85 -4.30 0.38 -3.55
N THR A 86 -4.47 1.10 -2.44
CA THR A 86 -4.02 2.49 -2.24
C THR A 86 -2.52 2.65 -2.04
N MET A 87 -1.79 1.56 -1.72
CA MET A 87 -0.34 1.59 -1.46
C MET A 87 0.46 0.89 -2.57
N ILE A 88 -0.21 0.33 -3.57
CA ILE A 88 0.42 -0.39 -4.69
C ILE A 88 0.63 0.61 -5.81
N GLU A 89 1.89 0.98 -6.07
CA GLU A 89 2.26 1.75 -7.25
C GLU A 89 1.97 0.92 -8.51
N LEU A 90 1.32 1.54 -9.49
CA LEU A 90 1.04 0.91 -10.76
C LEU A 90 2.32 0.75 -11.57
N TYR A 91 2.51 -0.42 -12.17
CA TYR A 91 3.59 -0.72 -13.11
C TYR A 91 3.06 -1.52 -14.29
N GLU A 92 3.83 -1.56 -15.37
CA GLU A 92 3.43 -2.26 -16.60
C GLU A 92 3.21 -3.75 -16.35
N GLY A 93 2.07 -4.27 -16.81
CA GLY A 93 1.71 -5.68 -16.65
C GLY A 93 1.32 -6.07 -15.23
N LEU A 94 1.01 -5.11 -14.34
CA LEU A 94 0.52 -5.42 -13.00
C LEU A 94 -0.73 -6.31 -13.05
N VAL A 95 -0.75 -7.37 -12.24
CA VAL A 95 -1.91 -8.27 -12.09
C VAL A 95 -2.40 -8.23 -10.66
N ALA A 96 -3.69 -7.95 -10.47
CA ALA A 96 -4.35 -7.96 -9.17
C ALA A 96 -5.71 -8.66 -9.23
N ARG A 97 -6.15 -9.21 -8.09
CA ARG A 97 -7.43 -9.90 -7.94
C ARG A 97 -8.15 -9.42 -6.69
N SER A 98 -9.46 -9.23 -6.79
CA SER A 98 -10.28 -8.90 -5.62
C SER A 98 -10.43 -10.08 -4.67
N GLN A 99 -10.61 -9.78 -3.39
CA GLN A 99 -10.68 -10.78 -2.33
C GLN A 99 -12.11 -11.01 -1.82
N ASN A 100 -12.29 -12.16 -1.16
CA ASN A 100 -13.49 -12.52 -0.41
C ASN A 100 -14.80 -12.53 -1.24
N ARG A 101 -14.73 -13.05 -2.47
CA ARG A 101 -15.86 -13.09 -3.43
C ARG A 101 -16.00 -14.46 -4.10
N TRP A 102 -17.22 -14.85 -4.48
CA TRP A 102 -17.45 -16.02 -5.35
C TRP A 102 -18.81 -15.99 -6.09
N PRO A 103 -18.89 -16.31 -7.40
CA PRO A 103 -17.78 -16.63 -8.31
C PRO A 103 -17.02 -15.40 -8.82
N SER A 104 -17.61 -14.20 -8.80
CA SER A 104 -16.96 -12.97 -9.23
C SER A 104 -17.25 -11.82 -8.27
N LEU A 105 -16.52 -10.71 -8.41
CA LEU A 105 -16.73 -9.56 -7.54
C LEU A 105 -18.12 -8.93 -7.73
N GLY A 106 -18.57 -8.81 -8.98
CA GLY A 106 -19.89 -8.27 -9.33
C GLY A 106 -21.04 -9.22 -9.02
N PHE A 107 -20.81 -10.53 -9.11
CA PHE A 107 -21.79 -11.58 -8.81
C PHE A 107 -21.26 -12.46 -7.68
N ASP A 108 -21.53 -12.05 -6.44
CA ASP A 108 -21.08 -12.73 -5.23
C ASP A 108 -22.25 -13.42 -4.52
N ILE A 109 -22.28 -14.76 -4.56
CA ILE A 109 -23.34 -15.58 -3.93
C ILE A 109 -23.31 -15.43 -2.41
N GLY A 110 -22.14 -15.17 -1.83
CA GLY A 110 -22.00 -14.88 -0.39
C GLY A 110 -22.80 -13.65 0.06
N ALA A 111 -23.19 -12.77 -0.86
CA ALA A 111 -23.98 -11.56 -0.56
C ALA A 111 -25.32 -11.86 0.13
N VAL A 112 -25.87 -13.07 -0.02
CA VAL A 112 -27.07 -13.53 0.70
C VAL A 112 -26.86 -13.48 2.23
N ASN A 113 -25.64 -13.66 2.72
CA ASN A 113 -25.30 -13.57 4.15
C ASN A 113 -25.66 -12.20 4.75
N SER A 114 -25.71 -11.13 3.94
CA SER A 114 -26.07 -9.79 4.40
C SER A 114 -27.50 -9.71 4.95
N LEU A 115 -28.43 -10.52 4.42
CA LEU A 115 -29.83 -10.60 4.88
C LEU A 115 -29.93 -11.19 6.29
N ALA A 116 -29.04 -12.14 6.63
CA ALA A 116 -28.96 -12.77 7.94
C ALA A 116 -27.93 -12.10 8.87
N SER A 117 -27.50 -10.86 8.57
CA SER A 117 -26.47 -10.15 9.36
C SER A 117 -26.79 -10.03 10.86
N LYS A 118 -28.07 -9.99 11.25
CA LYS A 118 -28.51 -9.98 12.66
C LYS A 118 -28.29 -11.30 13.40
N ILE A 119 -28.17 -12.42 12.68
CA ILE A 119 -27.91 -13.76 13.22
C ILE A 119 -26.39 -13.96 13.32
N PHE A 120 -25.67 -13.51 12.30
CA PHE A 120 -24.21 -13.55 12.28
C PHE A 120 -23.62 -12.42 13.14
N VAL A 121 -23.87 -12.41 14.44
CA VAL A 121 -23.21 -11.50 15.40
C VAL A 121 -21.82 -12.00 15.81
N ALA A 122 -21.05 -11.17 16.52
CA ALA A 122 -19.78 -11.61 17.10
C ALA A 122 -20.01 -12.86 17.98
N GLY A 123 -19.14 -13.86 17.87
CA GLY A 123 -19.25 -15.11 18.64
C GLY A 123 -20.17 -16.18 18.03
N PHE A 124 -20.96 -15.88 16.99
CA PHE A 124 -21.87 -16.87 16.36
C PHE A 124 -21.16 -18.17 15.97
N TYR A 125 -19.98 -18.07 15.34
CA TYR A 125 -19.24 -19.24 14.87
C TYR A 125 -18.85 -20.19 16.00
N TYR A 126 -18.40 -19.65 17.12
CA TYR A 126 -17.99 -20.44 18.29
C TYR A 126 -19.18 -21.14 18.96
N LYS A 127 -20.37 -20.52 18.93
CA LYS A 127 -21.57 -21.12 19.52
C LYS A 127 -22.19 -22.21 18.64
N THR A 128 -22.17 -22.01 17.32
CA THR A 128 -22.92 -22.86 16.39
C THR A 128 -22.10 -24.01 15.81
N PHE A 129 -20.80 -23.82 15.57
CA PHE A 129 -19.99 -24.75 14.77
C PHE A 129 -18.91 -25.50 15.55
N MET A 130 -18.87 -25.41 16.88
CA MET A 130 -17.89 -26.16 17.68
C MET A 130 -18.32 -27.60 18.00
N TRP A 131 -19.56 -27.97 17.70
CA TRP A 131 -20.10 -29.31 17.97
C TRP A 131 -20.80 -29.88 16.72
N PRO A 132 -20.59 -31.17 16.38
CA PRO A 132 -19.63 -32.10 17.00
C PRO A 132 -18.18 -31.75 16.62
N LYS A 133 -17.23 -31.94 17.54
CA LYS A 133 -15.81 -31.55 17.35
C LYS A 133 -15.19 -32.14 16.08
N SER A 134 -15.59 -33.36 15.70
CA SER A 134 -15.10 -34.04 14.48
C SER A 134 -15.48 -33.32 13.17
N PHE A 135 -16.51 -32.47 13.19
CA PHE A 135 -16.97 -31.73 12.01
C PHE A 135 -16.22 -30.40 11.83
N TRP A 136 -15.53 -29.91 12.87
CA TRP A 136 -14.77 -28.66 12.79
C TRP A 136 -13.75 -28.71 11.65
N GLU A 137 -12.77 -29.60 11.72
CA GLU A 137 -11.69 -29.70 10.72
C GLU A 137 -12.19 -30.19 9.35
N LYS A 138 -13.26 -31.00 9.34
CA LYS A 138 -13.73 -31.67 8.12
C LYS A 138 -14.74 -30.87 7.30
N ILE A 139 -15.55 -30.03 7.94
CA ILE A 139 -16.71 -29.38 7.32
C ILE A 139 -16.72 -27.89 7.64
N TYR A 140 -16.80 -27.53 8.91
CA TYR A 140 -17.07 -26.15 9.30
C TYR A 140 -15.89 -25.22 8.97
N GLU A 141 -14.67 -25.58 9.38
CA GLU A 141 -13.48 -24.77 9.14
C GLU A 141 -13.21 -24.59 7.64
N PRO A 142 -13.18 -25.63 6.78
CA PRO A 142 -12.97 -25.41 5.35
C PRO A 142 -14.01 -24.51 4.69
N MET A 143 -15.30 -24.67 5.05
CA MET A 143 -16.38 -23.83 4.51
C MET A 143 -16.29 -22.39 5.00
N ILE A 144 -16.06 -22.18 6.30
CA ILE A 144 -15.91 -20.86 6.90
C ILE A 144 -14.66 -20.17 6.34
N ARG A 145 -13.53 -20.87 6.22
CA ARG A 145 -12.29 -20.32 5.65
C ARG A 145 -12.43 -19.94 4.18
N ARG A 146 -13.27 -20.65 3.42
CA ARG A 146 -13.59 -20.31 2.04
C ARG A 146 -14.55 -19.11 1.94
N ALA A 147 -15.51 -19.00 2.85
CA ALA A 147 -16.52 -17.93 2.85
C ALA A 147 -16.03 -16.62 3.48
N ALA A 148 -15.24 -16.71 4.55
CA ALA A 148 -14.65 -15.59 5.27
C ALA A 148 -13.13 -15.54 5.06
N GLY A 149 -12.65 -16.04 3.93
CA GLY A 149 -11.23 -16.06 3.61
C GLY A 149 -10.77 -14.72 3.08
N LEU A 150 -9.81 -14.11 3.77
CA LEU A 150 -8.94 -13.10 3.18
C LEU A 150 -7.99 -13.75 2.15
N GLY A 151 -7.18 -12.95 1.43
CA GLY A 151 -6.37 -13.45 0.32
C GLY A 151 -5.53 -14.69 0.64
N ALA A 152 -5.27 -15.49 -0.38
CA ALA A 152 -4.49 -16.72 -0.29
C ALA A 152 -3.01 -16.48 -0.61
N ALA A 153 -2.13 -16.88 0.31
CA ALA A 153 -0.69 -16.89 0.08
C ALA A 153 -0.29 -17.94 -0.99
N SER A 154 0.85 -17.70 -1.64
CA SER A 154 1.45 -18.71 -2.53
C SER A 154 1.94 -19.92 -1.75
N LYS A 155 2.00 -21.07 -2.43
CA LYS A 155 2.74 -22.26 -1.98
C LYS A 155 4.08 -22.41 -2.71
N ASP A 156 4.31 -21.61 -3.74
CA ASP A 156 5.54 -21.62 -4.50
C ASP A 156 6.63 -20.87 -3.71
N ALA A 157 7.90 -21.20 -3.95
CA ALA A 157 9.01 -20.50 -3.33
C ALA A 157 9.07 -19.04 -3.82
N ASP A 158 9.34 -18.11 -2.91
CA ASP A 158 9.60 -16.71 -3.26
C ASP A 158 10.92 -16.62 -4.04
N PRO A 159 10.91 -16.13 -5.29
CA PRO A 159 12.11 -16.03 -6.11
C PRO A 159 13.00 -14.84 -5.75
N ASP A 160 12.52 -13.91 -4.92
CA ASP A 160 13.18 -12.63 -4.68
C ASP A 160 14.20 -12.70 -3.51
N LYS A 161 15.11 -11.72 -3.50
CA LYS A 161 16.14 -11.58 -2.46
C LYS A 161 15.78 -10.45 -1.51
N TYR A 162 16.23 -10.56 -0.27
CA TYR A 162 15.97 -9.59 0.79
C TYR A 162 17.27 -9.21 1.47
N GLU A 163 17.42 -7.92 1.78
CA GLU A 163 18.65 -7.39 2.37
C GLU A 163 18.40 -6.87 3.79
N LYS A 164 19.43 -6.92 4.63
CA LYS A 164 19.47 -6.22 5.92
C LYS A 164 20.57 -5.16 5.86
N ALA A 165 20.24 -3.94 6.25
CA ALA A 165 21.15 -2.81 6.25
C ALA A 165 21.12 -2.06 7.58
N TYR A 166 22.19 -1.32 7.84
CA TYR A 166 22.41 -0.59 9.09
C TYR A 166 22.80 0.84 8.78
N ALA A 167 22.18 1.80 9.45
CA ALA A 167 22.46 3.22 9.27
C ALA A 167 22.58 3.93 10.63
N HIS A 168 23.31 5.04 10.64
CA HIS A 168 23.46 5.91 11.80
C HIS A 168 23.21 7.35 11.37
N CYS A 169 22.43 8.08 12.15
CA CYS A 169 22.16 9.49 11.93
C CYS A 169 22.19 10.25 13.27
N ASP A 170 22.33 11.56 13.18
CA ASP A 170 22.16 12.45 14.33
C ASP A 170 20.67 12.83 14.47
N LEU A 171 19.90 12.81 13.38
CA LEU A 171 18.44 12.96 13.45
C LEU A 171 17.74 12.02 12.45
N LEU A 172 16.80 11.22 12.95
CA LEU A 172 15.84 10.50 12.12
C LEU A 172 14.52 11.27 12.10
N VAL A 173 14.10 11.72 10.92
CA VAL A 173 12.78 12.32 10.68
C VAL A 173 11.87 11.28 10.04
N ILE A 174 10.73 11.01 10.69
CA ILE A 174 9.75 10.01 10.25
C ILE A 174 8.53 10.74 9.70
N GLY A 175 8.33 10.64 8.39
CA GLY A 175 7.30 11.34 7.63
C GLY A 175 7.83 12.64 7.00
N SER A 176 7.49 12.83 5.73
CA SER A 176 7.91 13.93 4.85
C SER A 176 6.79 14.92 4.58
N GLY A 177 5.81 15.03 5.48
CA GLY A 177 4.86 16.14 5.48
C GLY A 177 5.53 17.48 5.80
N PRO A 178 4.76 18.59 5.87
CA PRO A 178 5.31 19.93 6.05
C PRO A 178 6.23 20.03 7.29
N ALA A 179 5.81 19.45 8.41
CA ALA A 179 6.60 19.45 9.65
C ALA A 179 7.91 18.66 9.51
N GLY A 180 7.86 17.50 8.86
CA GLY A 180 9.04 16.64 8.66
C GLY A 180 10.05 17.28 7.70
N LEU A 181 9.57 17.86 6.60
CA LEU A 181 10.42 18.60 5.67
C LEU A 181 11.13 19.77 6.36
N MET A 182 10.40 20.55 7.17
CA MET A 182 11.01 21.64 7.93
C MET A 182 12.05 21.14 8.94
N ALA A 183 11.74 20.09 9.71
CA ALA A 183 12.67 19.53 10.68
C ALA A 183 13.95 19.01 10.01
N ALA A 184 13.81 18.27 8.90
CA ALA A 184 14.93 17.77 8.13
C ALA A 184 15.76 18.92 7.53
N LEU A 185 15.11 19.98 7.01
CA LEU A 185 15.80 21.11 6.40
C LEU A 185 16.61 21.91 7.43
N THR A 186 16.00 22.20 8.58
CA THR A 186 16.68 22.91 9.66
C THR A 186 17.89 22.13 10.18
N ALA A 187 17.75 20.83 10.43
CA ALA A 187 18.86 19.99 10.89
C ALA A 187 19.92 19.74 9.80
N GLY A 188 19.49 19.59 8.54
CA GLY A 188 20.39 19.44 7.41
C GLY A 188 21.28 20.67 7.24
N ARG A 189 20.70 21.87 7.29
CA ARG A 189 21.43 23.15 7.20
C ARG A 189 22.38 23.40 8.36
N SER A 190 22.13 22.83 9.54
CA SER A 190 23.05 22.93 10.67
C SER A 190 24.25 21.97 10.56
N GLY A 191 24.25 21.07 9.58
CA GLY A 191 25.31 20.08 9.36
C GLY A 191 25.09 18.74 10.06
N ALA A 192 23.95 18.53 10.73
CA ALA A 192 23.63 17.24 11.34
C ALA A 192 23.42 16.16 10.27
N ARG A 193 23.80 14.91 10.54
CA ARG A 193 23.48 13.80 9.63
C ARG A 193 22.01 13.43 9.79
N VAL A 194 21.21 13.71 8.76
CA VAL A 194 19.76 13.52 8.79
C VAL A 194 19.37 12.35 7.90
N ILE A 195 18.49 11.49 8.40
CA ILE A 195 17.72 10.56 7.56
C ILE A 195 16.27 11.04 7.59
N LEU A 196 15.67 11.29 6.42
CA LEU A 196 14.25 11.56 6.26
C LEU A 196 13.60 10.35 5.57
N ALA A 197 12.77 9.61 6.30
CA ALA A 197 12.09 8.42 5.80
C ALA A 197 10.57 8.64 5.71
N ASP A 198 9.97 8.19 4.62
CA ASP A 198 8.52 8.30 4.39
C ASP A 198 8.00 7.03 3.70
N GLU A 199 6.79 6.59 4.09
CA GLU A 199 6.18 5.42 3.49
C GLU A 199 5.65 5.65 2.06
N GLY A 200 5.42 6.88 1.65
CA GLY A 200 4.96 7.25 0.33
C GLY A 200 6.02 7.04 -0.75
N SER A 201 5.55 6.86 -1.99
CA SER A 201 6.41 6.77 -3.17
C SER A 201 7.04 8.12 -3.55
N ALA A 202 6.37 9.22 -3.20
CA ALA A 202 6.84 10.57 -3.32
C ALA A 202 6.90 11.22 -1.92
N LEU A 203 7.94 12.03 -1.68
CA LEU A 203 8.06 12.83 -0.47
C LEU A 203 7.19 14.09 -0.57
N GLY A 204 6.68 14.58 0.55
CA GLY A 204 5.83 15.78 0.63
C GLY A 204 4.60 15.62 1.51
N GLY A 205 4.25 14.38 1.87
CA GLY A 205 3.11 14.07 2.73
C GLY A 205 1.81 14.69 2.20
N SER A 206 1.10 15.45 3.06
CA SER A 206 -0.18 16.05 2.69
C SER A 206 -0.08 17.15 1.63
N LEU A 207 1.07 17.80 1.51
CA LEU A 207 1.32 18.87 0.52
C LEU A 207 1.23 18.40 -0.94
N LEU A 208 1.26 17.07 -1.14
CA LEU A 208 1.11 16.45 -2.45
C LEU A 208 -0.33 16.55 -3.01
N PHE A 209 -1.31 16.81 -2.15
CA PHE A 209 -2.73 16.85 -2.54
C PHE A 209 -3.53 17.99 -1.88
N GLU A 210 -3.00 18.64 -0.86
CA GLU A 210 -3.59 19.84 -0.28
C GLU A 210 -3.35 21.09 -1.14
N ARG A 211 -4.16 22.13 -0.93
CA ARG A 211 -4.11 23.39 -1.70
C ARG A 211 -3.61 24.57 -0.88
N GLU A 212 -3.06 24.29 0.30
CA GLU A 212 -2.53 25.32 1.19
C GLU A 212 -1.27 25.96 0.60
N GLU A 213 -0.98 27.19 1.02
CA GLU A 213 0.22 27.91 0.63
C GLU A 213 1.22 28.01 1.80
N ILE A 214 2.51 27.94 1.48
CA ILE A 214 3.60 28.11 2.44
C ILE A 214 4.55 29.17 1.88
N GLY A 215 4.68 30.30 2.58
CA GLY A 215 5.55 31.40 2.15
C GLY A 215 5.16 32.01 0.79
N GLY A 216 3.87 32.00 0.45
CA GLY A 216 3.36 32.53 -0.83
C GLY A 216 3.58 31.62 -2.04
N GLN A 217 3.99 30.36 -1.81
CA GLN A 217 4.08 29.32 -2.84
C GLN A 217 3.02 28.24 -2.57
N SER A 218 2.58 27.53 -3.60
CA SER A 218 1.73 26.36 -3.39
C SER A 218 2.46 25.32 -2.54
N GLY A 219 1.72 24.57 -1.72
CA GLY A 219 2.32 23.53 -0.87
C GLY A 219 3.14 22.51 -1.65
N LEU A 220 2.70 22.15 -2.86
CA LEU A 220 3.42 21.25 -3.76
C LEU A 220 4.75 21.84 -4.23
N ASP A 221 4.74 23.09 -4.72
CA ASP A 221 5.95 23.75 -5.22
C ASP A 221 6.96 23.96 -4.08
N TRP A 222 6.47 24.37 -2.90
CA TRP A 222 7.28 24.52 -1.70
C TRP A 222 7.91 23.19 -1.26
N ALA A 223 7.14 22.08 -1.29
CA ALA A 223 7.64 20.76 -0.96
C ALA A 223 8.73 20.32 -1.95
N GLN A 224 8.49 20.48 -3.26
CA GLN A 224 9.46 20.14 -4.30
C GLN A 224 10.76 20.94 -4.16
N ALA A 225 10.68 22.24 -3.90
CA ALA A 225 11.85 23.09 -3.66
C ALA A 225 12.62 22.64 -2.41
N THR A 226 11.91 22.34 -1.32
CA THR A 226 12.52 21.88 -0.06
C THR A 226 13.20 20.52 -0.21
N ILE A 227 12.55 19.58 -0.90
CA ILE A 227 13.11 18.25 -1.19
C ILE A 227 14.34 18.37 -2.09
N ALA A 228 14.31 19.25 -3.11
CA ALA A 228 15.46 19.50 -3.97
C ALA A 228 16.65 20.07 -3.19
N GLU A 229 16.39 20.98 -2.24
CA GLU A 229 17.44 21.48 -1.36
C GLU A 229 18.00 20.38 -0.45
N LEU A 230 17.13 19.61 0.21
CA LEU A 230 17.53 18.49 1.06
C LEU A 230 18.39 17.48 0.28
N ALA A 231 18.02 17.16 -0.97
CA ALA A 231 18.77 16.26 -1.84
C ALA A 231 20.15 16.81 -2.22
N SER A 232 20.36 18.12 -2.18
CA SER A 232 21.66 18.76 -2.44
C SER A 232 22.60 18.75 -1.23
N LEU A 233 22.08 18.48 -0.02
CA LEU A 233 22.86 18.45 1.21
C LEU A 233 23.56 17.09 1.38
N PRO A 234 24.91 17.02 1.43
CA PRO A 234 25.65 15.76 1.49
C PRO A 234 25.46 14.98 2.80
N ASN A 235 24.95 15.64 3.83
CA ASN A 235 24.65 15.10 5.16
C ASN A 235 23.19 14.65 5.31
N VAL A 236 22.37 14.72 4.25
CA VAL A 236 20.96 14.30 4.29
C VAL A 236 20.76 13.07 3.41
N THR A 237 20.10 12.06 3.94
CA THR A 237 19.64 10.88 3.20
C THR A 237 18.12 10.90 3.11
N LEU A 238 17.60 10.86 1.89
CA LEU A 238 16.17 10.78 1.60
C LEU A 238 15.77 9.33 1.33
N MET A 239 14.77 8.83 2.04
CA MET A 239 14.31 7.44 1.96
C MET A 239 12.79 7.40 1.69
N PRO A 240 12.33 7.66 0.45
CA PRO A 240 10.95 7.35 0.07
C PRO A 240 10.71 5.84 0.13
N ARG A 241 9.45 5.40 0.06
CA ARG A 241 9.04 3.98 0.11
C ARG A 241 9.57 3.22 1.34
N THR A 242 9.84 3.94 2.42
CA THR A 242 10.45 3.40 3.64
C THR A 242 9.53 3.60 4.83
N THR A 243 8.93 2.51 5.29
CA THR A 243 8.07 2.53 6.47
C THR A 243 8.91 2.27 7.71
N ILE A 244 9.07 3.28 8.59
CA ILE A 244 9.55 3.05 9.95
C ILE A 244 8.43 2.37 10.74
N PHE A 245 8.64 1.12 11.14
CA PHE A 245 7.59 0.30 11.75
C PHE A 245 7.76 0.09 13.26
N GLY A 246 8.94 0.45 13.82
CA GLY A 246 9.22 0.24 15.23
C GLY A 246 10.29 1.19 15.76
N TRP A 247 10.08 1.65 17.00
CA TRP A 247 11.04 2.40 17.80
C TRP A 247 11.33 1.59 19.06
N TYR A 248 12.61 1.36 19.32
CA TYR A 248 13.14 0.50 20.38
C TYR A 248 14.11 1.28 21.27
N ASP A 249 14.47 0.68 22.40
CA ASP A 249 15.41 1.24 23.36
C ASP A 249 16.73 1.71 22.72
N GLY A 250 17.26 2.81 23.24
CA GLY A 250 18.52 3.39 22.75
C GLY A 250 18.41 4.04 21.37
N ASN A 251 17.24 4.58 21.01
CA ASN A 251 16.99 5.24 19.72
C ASN A 251 17.32 4.36 18.51
N ILE A 252 16.96 3.08 18.62
CA ILE A 252 17.04 2.12 17.52
C ILE A 252 15.68 2.06 16.83
N PHE A 253 15.67 2.17 15.51
CA PHE A 253 14.47 2.12 14.69
C PHE A 253 14.56 0.99 13.67
N GLY A 254 13.44 0.29 13.48
CA GLY A 254 13.27 -0.69 12.42
C GLY A 254 12.53 -0.07 11.24
N ALA A 255 13.05 -0.24 10.02
CA ALA A 255 12.37 0.18 8.81
C ALA A 255 12.32 -0.91 7.74
N ALA A 256 11.31 -0.83 6.89
CA ALA A 256 11.18 -1.65 5.69
C ALA A 256 11.11 -0.73 4.47
N GLU A 257 12.14 -0.80 3.63
CA GLU A 257 12.22 -0.11 2.34
C GLU A 257 11.74 -1.03 1.23
N ARG A 258 10.80 -0.56 0.41
CA ARG A 258 10.37 -1.23 -0.82
C ARG A 258 11.23 -0.74 -1.97
N VAL A 259 12.22 -1.56 -2.33
CA VAL A 259 13.21 -1.23 -3.35
C VAL A 259 12.64 -1.49 -4.75
N ASN A 260 11.98 -2.62 -4.94
CA ASN A 260 11.65 -3.15 -6.25
C ASN A 260 10.18 -3.59 -6.42
N ASP A 261 9.34 -3.41 -5.38
CA ASP A 261 7.91 -3.80 -5.44
C ASP A 261 7.10 -3.03 -6.50
N HIS A 262 7.58 -1.85 -6.92
CA HIS A 262 6.94 -0.96 -7.88
C HIS A 262 7.45 -1.14 -9.32
N LEU A 263 8.34 -2.11 -9.58
CA LEU A 263 8.88 -2.39 -10.90
C LEU A 263 8.28 -3.67 -11.49
N ALA A 264 8.05 -3.64 -12.81
CA ALA A 264 7.63 -4.82 -13.57
C ALA A 264 8.72 -5.90 -13.62
N GLU A 265 9.95 -5.46 -13.91
CA GLU A 265 11.14 -6.30 -14.01
C GLU A 265 12.24 -5.76 -13.09
N PRO A 266 12.36 -6.27 -11.85
CA PRO A 266 13.39 -5.83 -10.94
C PRO A 266 14.77 -6.36 -11.35
N SER A 267 15.83 -5.60 -11.06
CA SER A 267 17.21 -6.02 -11.30
C SER A 267 17.53 -7.32 -10.51
N PRO A 268 18.18 -8.33 -11.12
CA PRO A 268 18.53 -9.57 -10.41
C PRO A 268 19.59 -9.40 -9.31
N TYR A 269 20.24 -8.23 -9.28
CA TYR A 269 21.29 -7.87 -8.33
C TYR A 269 20.81 -6.95 -7.20
N GLU A 270 19.53 -6.57 -7.21
CA GLU A 270 18.95 -5.74 -6.17
C GLU A 270 17.98 -6.55 -5.31
N PRO A 271 17.87 -6.25 -4.00
CA PRO A 271 16.86 -6.88 -3.18
C PRO A 271 15.48 -6.39 -3.59
N ARG A 272 14.46 -7.20 -3.32
CA ARG A 272 13.06 -6.77 -3.40
C ARG A 272 12.76 -5.71 -2.34
N GLN A 273 13.13 -6.02 -1.09
CA GLN A 273 12.96 -5.17 0.07
C GLN A 273 14.21 -5.19 0.94
N ARG A 274 14.45 -4.06 1.62
CA ARG A 274 15.55 -3.90 2.55
C ARG A 274 15.01 -3.62 3.96
N TYR A 275 15.42 -4.44 4.91
CA TYR A 275 15.21 -4.21 6.33
C TYR A 275 16.33 -3.33 6.87
N TRP A 276 15.97 -2.18 7.43
CA TRP A 276 16.91 -1.25 8.04
C TRP A 276 16.86 -1.33 9.56
N ARG A 277 18.04 -1.32 10.18
CA ARG A 277 18.24 -0.91 11.57
C ARG A 277 18.92 0.46 11.58
N VAL A 278 18.18 1.49 11.97
CA VAL A 278 18.69 2.87 12.06
C VAL A 278 18.94 3.22 13.52
N LEU A 279 20.14 3.71 13.83
CA LEU A 279 20.47 4.28 15.15
C LEU A 279 20.49 5.81 15.04
N ALA A 280 19.60 6.50 15.76
CA ALA A 280 19.61 7.95 15.88
C ALA A 280 20.28 8.36 17.21
N LYS A 281 20.94 9.52 17.24
CA LYS A 281 21.70 10.00 18.42
C LYS A 281 21.11 11.27 19.01
#